data_AF-A0A936KDF0-F1
#
_entry.id   AF-A0A936KDF0-F1
#
_cell.length_a   1.000
_cell.length_b   1.000
_cell.length_c   1.000
_cell.angle_alpha   90.00
_cell.angle_beta   90.00
_cell.angle_gamma   90.00
#
_symmetry.space_group_name_H-M   'P 1'
#
loop_
_entity.id
_entity.type
_entity.pdbx_description
1 polymer ?
#
loop_
_entity_poly.entity_id
_entity_poly.type
_entity_poly.pdbx_seq_one_letter_code
_entity_poly.pdbx_strand_id
1 'polypeptide(L)' 'MTRIADLPEFHMAEWLPDEAAVAEYLTVVMEENDPAALAKALRDGASPRYETISRVLQALGVKLVAVPQGT' A
#
# COMPACT_ATOMS: atom_id res chain seq x y z
N MET A 1 -30.18 -10.12 7.75
CA MET A 1 -29.79 -10.68 6.45
C MET A 1 -28.68 -9.78 5.91
N THR A 2 -27.42 -10.18 6.06
CA THR A 2 -26.28 -9.36 5.63
C THR A 2 -26.23 -9.37 4.11
N ARG A 3 -26.23 -8.20 3.48
CA ARG A 3 -26.14 -8.08 2.02
C ARG A 3 -24.67 -8.12 1.62
N ILE A 4 -24.34 -8.65 0.43
CA ILE A 4 -22.95 -8.71 -0.06
C ILE A 4 -22.28 -7.32 -0.08
N ALA A 5 -23.05 -6.27 -0.35
CA ALA A 5 -22.56 -4.88 -0.33
C ALA A 5 -22.22 -4.34 1.07
N ASP A 6 -22.60 -5.04 2.14
CA ASP A 6 -22.36 -4.67 3.53
C ASP A 6 -21.09 -5.35 4.08
N LEU A 7 -20.43 -6.19 3.28
CA LEU A 7 -19.19 -6.85 3.66
C LEU A 7 -18.05 -5.84 3.65
N PRO A 8 -17.15 -5.89 4.66
CA PRO A 8 -15.95 -5.07 4.63
C PRO A 8 -15.13 -5.40 3.38
N GLU A 9 -14.51 -4.37 2.80
CA GLU A 9 -13.68 -4.54 1.63
C GLU A 9 -12.52 -5.49 1.97
N PHE A 10 -12.40 -6.60 1.24
CA PHE A 10 -11.38 -7.60 1.53
C PHE A 10 -9.99 -7.03 1.21
N HIS A 11 -9.17 -6.86 2.25
CA HIS A 11 -7.82 -6.34 2.17
C HIS A 11 -6.84 -7.45 2.55
N MET A 12 -6.30 -8.15 1.56
CA MET A 12 -5.42 -9.30 1.78
C MET A 12 -4.19 -8.93 2.63
N ALA A 13 -3.71 -7.68 2.51
CA ALA A 13 -2.63 -7.12 3.31
C ALA A 13 -2.88 -7.14 4.83
N GLU A 14 -4.14 -7.12 5.27
CA GLU A 14 -4.51 -7.16 6.70
C GLU A 14 -4.51 -8.58 7.28
N TRP A 15 -4.38 -9.60 6.42
CA TRP A 15 -4.36 -11.01 6.78
C TRP A 15 -2.99 -11.66 6.55
N LEU A 16 -2.00 -10.88 6.10
CA LEU A 16 -0.64 -11.38 5.92
C LEU A 16 -0.01 -11.59 7.30
N PRO A 17 0.51 -12.80 7.59
CA PRO A 17 0.92 -13.19 8.94
C PRO A 17 2.15 -12.45 9.42
N ASP A 18 2.96 -11.96 8.48
CA ASP A 18 4.23 -11.34 8.78
C ASP A 18 4.70 -10.38 7.67
N GLU A 19 5.80 -9.75 8.04
CA GLU A 19 6.46 -8.66 7.39
C GLU A 19 7.13 -9.02 6.05
N ALA A 20 7.42 -10.30 5.81
CA ALA A 20 7.94 -10.80 4.53
C ALA A 20 6.81 -11.04 3.54
N ALA A 21 5.68 -11.58 4.03
CA ALA A 21 4.48 -11.79 3.22
C ALA A 21 3.91 -10.47 2.65
N VAL A 22 3.98 -9.37 3.43
CA VAL A 22 3.63 -8.01 2.95
C VAL A 22 4.53 -7.55 1.80
N ALA A 23 5.83 -7.84 1.87
CA ALA A 23 6.77 -7.44 0.82
C ALA A 23 6.58 -8.22 -0.48
N GLU A 24 6.22 -9.50 -0.40
CA GLU A 24 5.91 -10.34 -1.56
C GLU A 24 4.64 -9.87 -2.26
N TYR A 25 3.54 -9.70 -1.50
CA TYR A 25 2.27 -9.20 -2.03
C TYR A 25 2.45 -7.87 -2.77
N LEU A 26 3.22 -6.96 -2.18
CA LEU A 26 3.48 -5.67 -2.76
C LEU A 26 4.37 -5.75 -4.01
N THR A 27 5.35 -6.67 -4.04
CA THR A 27 6.17 -6.87 -5.24
C THR A 27 5.31 -7.28 -6.41
N VAL A 28 4.37 -8.21 -6.20
CA VAL A 28 3.37 -8.61 -7.21
C VAL A 28 2.54 -7.41 -7.65
N VAL A 29 2.00 -6.63 -6.71
CA VAL A 29 1.21 -5.42 -7.03
C VAL A 29 2.01 -4.41 -7.86
N MET A 30 3.30 -4.25 -7.57
CA MET A 30 4.17 -3.35 -8.33
C MET A 30 4.50 -3.90 -9.73
N GLU A 31 4.71 -5.21 -9.87
CA GLU A 31 4.95 -5.87 -11.15
C GLU A 31 3.71 -5.86 -12.06
N GLU A 32 2.52 -6.02 -11.49
CA GLU A 32 1.26 -5.97 -12.23
C GLU A 32 0.86 -4.55 -12.68
N ASN A 33 1.58 -3.52 -12.20
CA ASN A 33 1.33 -2.11 -12.51
C ASN A 33 -0.13 -1.69 -12.28
N ASP A 34 -0.80 -2.28 -11.29
CA ASP A 34 -2.21 -2.02 -11.04
C ASP A 34 -2.41 -0.78 -10.13
N PRO A 35 -2.95 0.34 -10.64
CA PRO A 35 -3.06 1.57 -9.87
C PRO A 35 -4.09 1.47 -8.73
N ALA A 36 -5.07 0.56 -8.80
CA ALA A 36 -6.06 0.37 -7.74
C ALA A 36 -5.46 -0.38 -6.54
N ALA A 37 -4.65 -1.41 -6.81
CA ALA A 37 -3.90 -2.13 -5.79
C ALA A 37 -2.84 -1.23 -5.11
N LEU A 38 -2.17 -0.37 -5.88
CA LEU A 38 -1.25 0.63 -5.34
C LEU A 38 -1.96 1.64 -4.42
N ALA A 39 -3.11 2.16 -4.84
CA ALA A 39 -3.90 3.10 -4.03
C ALA A 39 -4.34 2.47 -2.70
N LYS A 40 -4.68 1.17 -2.72
CA LYS A 40 -5.10 0.40 -1.55
C LYS A 40 -3.97 0.13 -0.55
N ALA A 41 -2.75 -0.05 -1.06
CA ALA A 41 -1.52 -0.19 -0.26
C ALA A 41 -1.03 1.14 0.35
N LEU A 42 -1.45 2.28 -0.21
CA LEU A 42 -1.05 3.63 0.21
C LEU A 42 -2.20 4.45 0.82
N ARG A 43 -3.34 3.82 1.10
CA ARG A 43 -4.52 4.51 1.67
C ARG A 43 -4.23 5.02 3.10
N ASP A 44 -5.07 5.94 3.56
CA ASP A 44 -5.04 6.43 4.94
C ASP A 44 -5.14 5.26 5.95
N GLY A 45 -4.24 5.24 6.94
CA GLY A 45 -4.10 4.14 7.90
C GLY A 45 -3.25 2.95 7.43
N ALA A 46 -2.80 2.91 6.17
CA ALA A 46 -1.80 1.95 5.74
C ALA A 46 -0.45 2.25 6.40
N SER A 47 0.29 1.20 6.77
CA SER A 47 1.68 1.31 7.26
C SER A 47 2.65 0.67 6.26
N PRO A 48 2.78 1.23 5.03
CA PRO A 48 3.75 0.74 4.07
C PRO A 48 5.17 0.98 4.60
N ARG A 49 6.08 0.05 4.31
CA ARG A 49 7.50 0.25 4.64
C ARG A 49 8.10 1.38 3.81
N TYR A 50 9.19 1.97 4.29
CA TYR A 50 9.91 2.99 3.51
C TYR A 50 10.35 2.48 2.13
N GLU A 51 10.80 1.23 2.03
CA GLU A 51 11.23 0.65 0.75
C GLU A 51 10.09 0.63 -0.29
N THR A 52 8.86 0.34 0.15
CA THR A 52 7.62 0.41 -0.65
C THR A 52 7.45 1.81 -1.24
N ILE A 53 7.45 2.82 -0.36
CA ILE A 53 7.25 4.21 -0.76
C ILE A 53 8.37 4.62 -1.72
N SER A 54 9.62 4.26 -1.43
CA SER A 54 10.77 4.59 -2.27
C SER A 54 10.67 4.02 -3.69
N ARG A 55 10.25 2.76 -3.87
CA ARG A 55 10.11 2.15 -5.21
C ARG A 55 8.98 2.81 -6.00
N VAL A 56 7.86 3.13 -5.35
CA VAL A 56 6.73 3.82 -6.00
C VAL A 56 7.15 5.22 -6.46
N LEU A 57 7.84 5.97 -5.61
CA LEU A 57 8.36 7.30 -5.95
C LEU A 57 9.35 7.24 -7.13
N GLN A 58 10.23 6.23 -7.18
CA GLN A 58 11.14 6.02 -8.31
C GLN A 58 10.39 5.72 -9.61
N ALA A 59 9.40 4.83 -9.59
CA ALA A 59 8.60 4.50 -10.78
C ALA A 59 7.84 5.72 -11.33
N LEU A 60 7.40 6.61 -10.42
CA LEU A 60 6.69 7.84 -10.75
C LEU A 60 7.63 9.02 -11.07
N GLY A 61 8.95 8.86 -10.92
CA GLY A 61 9.92 9.93 -11.15
C GLY A 61 9.81 11.10 -10.15
N VAL A 62 9.24 10.87 -8.97
CA VAL A 62 9.02 11.88 -7.93
C VAL A 62 9.97 11.65 -6.74
N LYS A 63 10.22 12.71 -5.95
CA LYS A 63 11.14 12.66 -4.79
C LYS A 63 10.40 13.01 -3.50
N LEU A 64 10.68 12.25 -2.44
CA LEU A 64 10.22 12.56 -1.09
C LEU A 64 11.05 13.72 -0.51
N VAL A 65 10.39 14.77 -0.02
CA VAL A 65 11.01 15.89 0.70
C VAL A 65 10.36 15.97 2.08
N ALA A 66 11.15 15.76 3.13
CA ALA A 66 10.69 16.00 4.49
C ALA A 66 10.66 17.51 4.75
N VAL A 67 9.48 18.04 5.03
CA VAL A 67 9.29 19.43 5.47
C VAL A 67 9.05 19.45 6.98
N PRO A 68 9.79 20.26 7.76
CA PRO A 68 9.50 20.41 9.17
C PRO A 68 8.10 20.98 9.33
N GLN A 69 7.25 20.29 10.10
CA GLN A 69 6.00 20.89 10.57
C GLN A 69 6.39 21.97 11.57
N GLY A 70 6.07 23.23 11.28
CA GLY A 70 6.34 24.35 12.19
C GLY A 70 5.73 24.05 13.57
N THR A 71 6.49 24.40 14.62
CA THR A 71 6.11 24.23 16.02
C THR A 71 4.87 25.02 16.41
#